data_AF-A0A3M1Q3X6-F1
#
_entry.id   AF-A0A3M1Q3X6-F1
#
_cell.length_a   1.000
_cell.length_b   1.000
_cell.length_c   1.000
_cell.angle_alpha   90.00
_cell.angle_beta   90.00
_cell.angle_gamma   90.00
#
_symmetry.space_group_name_H-M   'P 1'
#
loop_
_entity.id
_entity.type
_entity.pdbx_description
1 polymer ?
#
loop_
_entity_poly.entity_id
_entity_poly.type
_entity_poly.pdbx_seq_one_letter_code
_entity_poly.pdbx_strand_id
1 'polypeptide(L)'
;MTALPQAIAELLDEIAGLGVEEGALIHDRRLLALPAMTARRAALASQLAERLAGTALSDAQRAEVERRLDEIRSATADHLALLGSTRDELADEIGRLTTTRRARQSYTAARRG
;
A
#
# COMPACT_ATOMS: atom_id res chain seq x y z
N MET A 1 -31.10 10.14 -2.68
CA MET A 1 -29.68 9.75 -2.85
C MET A 1 -29.44 9.52 -4.33
N THR A 2 -28.62 10.34 -4.97
CA THR A 2 -28.27 10.17 -6.39
C THR A 2 -27.20 9.09 -6.48
N ALA A 3 -27.52 7.93 -7.05
CA ALA A 3 -26.54 6.86 -7.20
C ALA A 3 -25.41 7.30 -8.15
N LEU A 4 -24.17 6.91 -7.83
CA LEU A 4 -23.05 7.06 -8.75
C LEU A 4 -23.30 6.22 -10.02
N PRO A 5 -22.78 6.63 -11.18
CA PRO A 5 -22.72 5.75 -12.34
C PRO A 5 -22.02 4.44 -11.95
N GLN A 6 -22.64 3.31 -12.30
CA GLN A 6 -22.22 1.98 -11.83
C GLN A 6 -20.73 1.71 -12.04
N ALA A 7 -20.21 2.01 -13.24
CA ALA A 7 -18.80 1.79 -13.57
C ALA A 7 -17.83 2.60 -12.68
N ILE A 8 -18.23 3.79 -12.20
CA ILE A 8 -17.41 4.60 -11.28
C ILE A 8 -17.48 4.01 -9.87
N ALA A 9 -18.67 3.59 -9.44
CA ALA A 9 -18.85 2.96 -8.13
C ALA A 9 -18.03 1.68 -8.00
N GLU A 10 -18.08 0.80 -9.02
CA GLU A 10 -17.34 -0.46 -9.08
C GLU A 10 -15.82 -0.23 -9.02
N LEU A 11 -15.30 0.74 -9.77
CA LEU A 11 -13.88 1.08 -9.73
C LEU A 11 -13.45 1.61 -8.36
N LEU A 12 -14.25 2.47 -7.72
CA LEU A 12 -13.97 2.96 -6.38
C LEU A 12 -14.03 1.83 -5.34
N ASP A 13 -14.98 0.90 -5.47
CA ASP A 13 -15.10 -0.28 -4.59
C ASP A 13 -13.88 -1.20 -4.75
N GLU A 14 -13.45 -1.48 -5.99
CA GLU A 14 -12.30 -2.35 -6.24
C GLU A 14 -10.98 -1.71 -5.75
N ILE A 15 -10.78 -0.40 -5.97
CA ILE A 15 -9.62 0.32 -5.48
C ILE A 15 -9.58 0.33 -3.94
N ALA A 16 -10.73 0.52 -3.29
CA ALA A 16 -10.84 0.49 -1.84
C ALA A 16 -10.58 -0.93 -1.30
N GLY A 17 -11.17 -1.96 -1.91
CA GLY A 17 -10.98 -3.36 -1.55
C GLY A 17 -9.52 -3.79 -1.64
N LEU A 18 -8.84 -3.48 -2.75
CA LEU A 18 -7.41 -3.72 -2.89
C LEU A 18 -6.59 -2.96 -1.84
N GLY A 19 -6.98 -1.74 -1.49
CA GLY A 19 -6.36 -0.99 -0.40
C GLY A 19 -6.44 -1.72 0.94
N VAL A 20 -7.60 -2.29 1.29
CA VAL A 20 -7.79 -3.08 2.51
C VAL A 20 -6.90 -4.33 2.48
N GLU A 21 -6.84 -5.05 1.36
CA GLU A 21 -5.99 -6.23 1.22
C GLU A 21 -4.50 -5.89 1.32
N GLU A 22 -4.06 -4.77 0.74
CA GLU A 22 -2.69 -4.25 0.92
C GLU A 22 -2.38 -3.99 2.39
N GLY A 23 -3.29 -3.32 3.11
CA GLY A 23 -3.16 -3.07 4.55
C GLY A 23 -2.97 -4.36 5.35
N ALA A 24 -3.77 -5.39 5.06
CA ALA A 24 -3.66 -6.69 5.70
C ALA A 24 -2.32 -7.37 5.42
N LEU A 25 -1.82 -7.32 4.18
CA LEU A 25 -0.50 -7.87 3.84
C LEU A 25 0.64 -7.15 4.54
N ILE A 26 0.55 -5.82 4.71
CA ILE A 26 1.56 -5.06 5.43
C ILE A 26 1.54 -5.45 6.92
N HIS A 27 0.35 -5.52 7.52
CA HIS A 27 0.18 -5.94 8.92
C HIS A 27 0.72 -7.34 9.19
N ASP A 28 0.43 -8.29 8.29
CA ASP A 28 0.91 -9.68 8.37
C ASP A 28 2.37 -9.85 7.93
N ARG A 29 3.06 -8.76 7.56
CA ARG A 29 4.44 -8.75 7.00
C ARG A 29 4.61 -9.62 5.75
N ARG A 30 3.53 -9.85 4.99
CA ARG A 30 3.51 -10.61 3.73
C ARG A 30 3.84 -9.71 2.53
N LEU A 31 5.00 -9.08 2.59
CA LEU A 31 5.35 -7.95 1.70
C LEU A 31 5.63 -8.35 0.24
N LEU A 32 5.86 -9.64 -0.05
CA LEU A 32 6.23 -10.11 -1.39
C LEU A 32 5.12 -9.88 -2.44
N ALA A 33 3.85 -9.88 -2.02
CA ALA A 33 2.72 -9.69 -2.92
C ALA A 33 2.36 -8.21 -3.15
N LEU A 34 2.87 -7.29 -2.31
CA LEU A 34 2.51 -5.87 -2.38
C LEU A 34 2.82 -5.21 -3.72
N PRO A 35 3.99 -5.41 -4.36
CA PRO A 35 4.29 -4.71 -5.61
C PRO A 35 3.28 -4.99 -6.73
N ALA A 36 2.86 -6.24 -6.88
CA ALA A 36 1.88 -6.64 -7.90
C ALA A 36 0.49 -6.06 -7.60
N MET A 37 0.10 -6.01 -6.33
CA MET A 37 -1.18 -5.43 -5.90
C MET A 37 -1.22 -3.92 -6.08
N THR A 38 -0.15 -3.21 -5.70
CA THR A 38 -0.05 -1.77 -5.89
C THR A 38 -0.04 -1.40 -7.37
N ALA A 39 0.60 -2.19 -8.22
CA ALA A 39 0.53 -2.01 -9.67
C ALA A 39 -0.91 -2.18 -10.20
N ARG A 40 -1.64 -3.21 -9.74
CA ARG A 40 -3.06 -3.40 -10.10
C ARG A 40 -3.92 -2.23 -9.65
N ARG A 41 -3.74 -1.77 -8.41
CA ARG A 41 -4.49 -0.64 -7.83
C ARG A 41 -4.22 0.67 -8.58
N ALA A 42 -2.97 0.91 -8.99
CA ALA A 42 -2.61 2.05 -9.83
C ALA A 42 -3.26 1.98 -11.22
N ALA A 43 -3.33 0.80 -11.85
CA ALA A 43 -4.00 0.63 -13.13
C ALA A 43 -5.50 0.91 -13.05
N LEU A 44 -6.16 0.52 -11.95
CA LEU A 44 -7.57 0.84 -11.72
C LEU A 44 -7.79 2.33 -11.44
N ALA A 45 -6.87 2.98 -10.72
CA ALA A 45 -6.93 4.43 -10.50
C ALA A 45 -6.83 5.21 -11.82
N SER A 46 -5.98 4.76 -12.75
CA SER A 46 -5.91 5.33 -14.11
C SER A 46 -7.24 5.16 -14.87
N GLN A 47 -7.83 3.97 -14.83
CA GLN A 47 -9.14 3.71 -15.43
C GLN A 47 -10.25 4.59 -14.82
N LEU A 48 -10.22 4.79 -13.50
CA LEU A 48 -11.16 5.68 -12.83
C LEU A 48 -10.99 7.13 -13.29
N ALA A 49 -9.75 7.62 -13.42
CA ALA A 49 -9.47 8.96 -13.92
C ALA A 49 -10.01 9.17 -15.34
N GLU A 50 -9.80 8.21 -16.24
CA GLU A 50 -10.35 8.22 -17.60
C GLU A 50 -11.88 8.24 -17.60
N ARG A 51 -12.51 7.42 -16.74
CA ARG A 51 -13.97 7.38 -16.62
C ARG A 51 -14.55 8.67 -16.08
N LEU A 52 -13.93 9.28 -15.08
CA LEU A 52 -14.36 10.55 -14.52
C LEU A 52 -14.27 11.68 -15.54
N ALA A 53 -13.22 11.70 -16.39
CA ALA A 53 -13.08 12.70 -17.44
C ALA A 53 -14.18 12.60 -18.51
N GLY A 54 -14.66 11.38 -18.81
CA GLY A 54 -15.70 11.13 -19.82
C GLY A 54 -17.14 11.15 -19.30
N THR A 55 -17.36 11.30 -18.00
CA THR A 55 -18.69 11.15 -17.38
C THR A 55 -19.20 12.45 -16.80
N ALA A 56 -20.37 12.91 -17.26
CA ALA A 56 -21.05 14.04 -16.66
C ALA A 56 -21.64 13.64 -15.29
N LEU A 57 -21.08 14.18 -14.23
CA LEU A 57 -21.57 14.01 -12.85
C LEU A 57 -22.31 15.26 -12.39
N SER A 58 -23.42 15.04 -11.69
CA SER A 58 -24.07 16.08 -10.86
C SER A 58 -23.19 16.45 -9.67
N ASP A 59 -23.42 17.61 -9.07
CA ASP A 59 -22.63 18.08 -7.93
C ASP A 59 -22.68 17.12 -6.74
N ALA A 60 -23.86 16.51 -6.48
CA ALA A 60 -24.01 15.50 -5.45
C ALA A 60 -23.17 14.24 -5.72
N GLN A 61 -23.06 13.82 -6.99
CA GLN A 61 -22.22 12.69 -7.37
C GLN A 61 -20.73 13.03 -7.30
N ARG A 62 -20.32 14.25 -7.68
CA ARG A 62 -18.93 14.71 -7.52
C ARG A 62 -18.51 14.72 -6.06
N ALA A 63 -19.35 15.28 -5.18
CA ALA A 63 -19.09 15.29 -3.74
C ALA A 63 -18.93 13.87 -3.18
N GLU A 64 -19.74 12.92 -3.63
CA GLU A 64 -19.59 11.51 -3.21
C GLU A 64 -18.31 10.87 -3.74
N VAL A 65 -17.92 11.12 -5.00
CA VAL A 65 -16.63 10.64 -5.53
C VAL A 65 -15.46 11.21 -4.73
N GLU A 66 -15.46 12.51 -4.47
CA GLU A 66 -14.41 13.18 -3.69
C GLU A 66 -14.31 12.60 -2.27
N ARG A 67 -15.45 12.44 -1.59
CA ARG A 67 -15.51 11.81 -0.27
C ARG A 67 -14.89 10.42 -0.27
N ARG A 68 -15.24 9.57 -1.24
CA ARG A 68 -14.69 8.22 -1.36
C ARG A 68 -13.20 8.21 -1.70
N LEU A 69 -12.73 9.13 -2.54
CA LEU A 69 -11.31 9.29 -2.84
C LEU A 69 -10.50 9.72 -1.62
N ASP A 70 -11.07 10.57 -0.77
CA ASP A 70 -10.43 10.99 0.48
C ASP A 70 -10.32 9.85 1.49
N GLU A 71 -11.36 9.00 1.62
CA GLU A 71 -11.30 7.77 2.43
C GLU A 71 -10.18 6.83 1.94
N ILE A 72 -10.12 6.59 0.62
CA ILE A 72 -9.09 5.76 -0.01
C ILE A 72 -7.69 6.33 0.25
N ARG A 73 -7.53 7.66 0.16
CA ARG A 73 -6.26 8.36 0.40
C ARG A 73 -5.82 8.25 1.86
N SER A 74 -6.75 8.44 2.79
CA SER A 74 -6.47 8.32 4.23
C SER A 74 -5.98 6.92 4.57
N ALA A 75 -6.68 5.87 4.13
CA ALA A 75 -6.25 4.49 4.37
C ALA A 75 -4.86 4.19 3.76
N THR A 76 -4.57 4.77 2.59
CA THR A 76 -3.26 4.62 1.94
C THR A 76 -2.13 5.28 2.75
N ALA A 77 -2.40 6.44 3.36
CA ALA A 77 -1.42 7.12 4.21
C ALA A 77 -1.06 6.28 5.45
N ASP A 78 -2.06 5.65 6.08
CA ASP A 78 -1.84 4.75 7.23
C ASP A 78 -0.98 3.53 6.84
N HIS A 79 -1.24 2.95 5.67
CA HIS A 79 -0.44 1.84 5.13
C HIS A 79 1.02 2.24 4.86
N LEU A 80 1.24 3.44 4.32
CA LEU A 80 2.61 3.95 4.08
C LEU A 80 3.37 4.17 5.39
N ALA A 81 2.70 4.67 6.43
CA ALA A 81 3.31 4.81 7.75
C ALA A 81 3.73 3.44 8.32
N LEU A 82 2.86 2.43 8.20
CA LEU A 82 3.14 1.06 8.65
C LEU A 82 4.30 0.42 7.87
N LEU A 83 4.36 0.63 6.55
CA LEU A 83 5.49 0.19 5.72
C LEU A 83 6.80 0.86 6.12
N GLY A 84 6.77 2.16 6.44
CA GLY A 84 7.91 2.90 6.96
C GLY A 84 8.47 2.26 8.23
N SER A 85 7.60 1.98 9.21
CA SER A 85 7.97 1.28 10.45
C SER A 85 8.58 -0.10 10.15
N THR A 86 7.94 -0.87 9.26
CA THR A 86 8.41 -2.22 8.90
C THR A 86 9.78 -2.19 8.22
N ARG A 87 10.05 -1.18 7.38
CA ARG A 87 11.36 -0.97 6.75
C ARG A 87 12.45 -0.74 7.79
N ASP A 88 12.18 0.11 8.77
CA ASP A 88 13.17 0.48 9.79
C ASP A 88 13.49 -0.72 10.70
N GLU A 89 12.48 -1.50 11.10
CA GLU A 89 12.67 -2.76 11.84
C GLU A 89 13.53 -3.78 11.06
N LEU A 90 13.30 -3.91 9.75
CA LEU A 90 14.09 -4.79 8.88
C LEU A 90 15.53 -4.31 8.75
N ALA A 91 15.76 -3.00 8.64
CA ALA A 91 17.10 -2.42 8.59
C ALA A 91 17.88 -2.71 9.88
N ASP A 92 17.24 -2.55 11.04
CA ASP A 92 17.84 -2.86 12.34
C ASP A 92 18.17 -4.35 12.47
N GLU A 93 17.27 -5.24 12.04
CA GLU A 93 17.49 -6.69 12.09
C GLU A 93 18.67 -7.11 11.20
N ILE A 94 18.75 -6.59 9.98
CA ILE A 94 19.89 -6.81 9.07
C ILE A 94 21.20 -6.29 9.71
N GLY A 95 21.16 -5.14 10.38
CA GLY A 95 22.27 -4.58 11.14
C GLY A 95 22.75 -5.51 12.28
N ARG A 96 21.82 -6.08 13.04
CA ARG A 96 22.14 -7.06 14.11
C ARG A 96 22.74 -8.35 13.54
N LEU A 97 22.18 -8.89 12.47
CA LEU A 97 22.66 -10.12 11.83
C LEU A 97 24.06 -9.94 11.25
N THR A 98 24.33 -8.82 10.58
CA THR A 98 25.65 -8.50 10.03
C THR A 98 26.70 -8.27 11.11
N THR A 99 26.35 -7.58 12.20
CA THR A 99 27.23 -7.37 13.35
C THR A 99 27.56 -8.70 14.05
N THR A 100 26.54 -9.54 14.29
CA THR A 100 26.71 -10.87 14.89
C THR A 100 27.60 -11.77 14.02
N ARG A 101 27.43 -11.71 12.69
CA ARG A 101 28.28 -12.44 11.74
C ARG A 101 29.73 -11.99 11.83
N ARG A 102 30.00 -10.67 11.84
CA ARG A 102 31.34 -10.12 11.99
C ARG A 102 32.00 -10.54 13.31
N ALA A 103 31.27 -10.44 14.42
CA ALA A 103 31.77 -10.87 15.73
C ALA A 103 32.16 -12.35 15.77
N ARG A 104 31.35 -13.24 15.17
CA ARG A 104 31.67 -14.68 15.05
C ARG A 104 32.93 -14.92 14.20
N GLN A 105 33.10 -14.18 13.11
CA GLN A 105 34.27 -14.29 12.25
C GLN A 105 35.55 -13.83 12.97
N SER A 106 35.51 -12.68 13.66
CA SER A 106 36.63 -12.17 14.45
C SER A 106 37.03 -13.13 15.58
N TYR A 107 36.07 -13.69 16.31
CA TYR A 107 36.35 -14.70 17.35
C TYR A 107 37.00 -15.97 16.78
N THR A 108 36.53 -16.44 15.64
CA THR A 108 37.08 -17.65 15.00
C THR A 108 38.51 -17.41 14.49
N ALA A 109 38.80 -16.21 13.97
CA ALA A 109 40.14 -15.82 13.53
C ALA A 109 41.11 -15.71 14.72
N ALA A 110 40.68 -15.07 15.82
CA ALA A 110 41.49 -14.91 17.03
C ALA A 110 41.83 -16.23 17.76
N ARG A 111 41.07 -17.30 17.50
CA ARG A 111 41.32 -18.63 18.10
C ARG A 111 42.23 -19.53 17.24
N ARG A 112 42.56 -19.12 16.01
CA ARG A 112 43.40 -19.88 15.07
C ARG A 112 44.81 -19.30 14.88
N GLY A 113 45.05 -18.08 15.35
CA GLY A 113 46.37 -17.47 15.48
C GLY A 113 46.90 -17.66 16.89
#